data_AF-A0A3L8BCL8-F1
#
_entry.id   AF-A0A3L8BCL8-F1
#
_cell.length_a   1.000
_cell.length_b   1.000
_cell.length_c   1.000
_cell.angle_alpha   90.00
_cell.angle_beta   90.00
_cell.angle_gamma   90.00
#
_symmetry.space_group_name_H-M   'P 1'
#
loop_
_entity.id
_entity.type
_entity.pdbx_description
1 polymer ?
#
loop_
_entity_poly.entity_id
_entity_poly.type
_entity_poly.pdbx_seq_one_letter_code
_entity_poly.pdbx_strand_id
1 'polypeptide(L)'
;NQRHTYVLTFAEGTTTTQNFTTEKAFHVSPFLGMDCTYQWKISPPDQDLSLYISNFREDTLIFSAGLKLHRQAATSFNLNKILVRFPAVTIKTIFSIYWQALRLWSKGARFHDHPQPSEDHTL
;
A
#
# COMPACT_ATOMS: atom_id res chain seq x y z
N ASN A 1 2.17 9.43 -17.21
CA ASN A 1 1.96 8.29 -16.29
C ASN A 1 3.23 8.17 -15.45
N GLN A 2 3.23 8.71 -14.22
CA GLN A 2 4.43 8.72 -13.38
C GLN A 2 4.53 7.40 -12.60
N ARG A 3 5.74 6.90 -12.39
CA ARG A 3 6.04 5.68 -11.63
C ARG A 3 7.23 5.95 -10.73
N HIS A 4 7.17 5.48 -9.49
CA HIS A 4 8.27 5.56 -8.54
C HIS A 4 8.45 4.20 -7.87
N THR A 5 9.69 3.74 -7.72
CA THR A 5 10.03 2.43 -7.17
C THR A 5 10.88 2.59 -5.92
N TYR A 6 10.40 2.05 -4.80
CA TYR A 6 11.15 1.99 -3.55
C TYR A 6 11.89 0.65 -3.47
N VAL A 7 13.21 0.68 -3.38
CA VAL A 7 14.05 -0.50 -3.16
C VAL A 7 14.44 -0.53 -1.69
N LEU A 8 14.04 -1.58 -0.99
CA LEU A 8 14.32 -1.78 0.43
C LEU A 8 15.28 -2.95 0.59
N THR A 9 16.45 -2.71 1.15
CA THR A 9 17.48 -3.72 1.33
C THR A 9 17.32 -4.38 2.70
N PHE A 10 16.98 -5.66 2.71
CA PHE A 10 16.96 -6.46 3.94
C PHE A 10 18.37 -6.80 4.36
N ALA A 11 18.64 -6.75 5.68
CA ALA A 11 19.88 -7.30 6.22
C ALA A 11 19.98 -8.81 5.95
N GLU A 12 21.17 -9.29 5.59
CA GLU A 12 21.39 -10.72 5.32
C GLU A 12 21.01 -11.59 6.53
N GLY A 13 20.38 -12.74 6.28
CA GLY A 13 19.98 -13.68 7.33
C GLY A 13 18.80 -13.24 8.21
N THR A 14 18.07 -12.20 7.83
CA THR A 14 16.95 -11.69 8.63
C THR A 14 15.78 -12.68 8.70
N THR A 15 15.40 -13.06 9.92
CA THR A 15 14.22 -13.89 10.21
C THR A 15 13.07 -13.13 10.87
N THR A 16 13.29 -11.85 11.21
CA THR A 16 12.32 -11.00 11.92
C THR A 16 11.83 -9.86 11.05
N THR A 17 10.69 -9.29 11.42
CA THR A 17 10.11 -8.14 10.70
C THR A 17 11.03 -6.92 10.76
N GLN A 18 11.27 -6.28 9.62
CA GLN A 18 12.10 -5.07 9.53
C GLN A 18 11.25 -3.82 9.33
N ASN A 19 11.75 -2.73 9.89
CA ASN A 19 11.19 -1.40 9.69
C ASN A 19 12.10 -0.61 8.76
N PHE A 20 11.51 0.11 7.81
CA PHE A 20 12.21 1.02 6.93
C PHE A 20 11.53 2.38 6.96
N THR A 21 12.29 3.45 6.74
CA THR A 21 11.76 4.80 6.66
C THR A 21 12.20 5.42 5.34
N THR A 22 11.25 6.01 4.61
CA THR A 22 11.53 6.70 3.35
C THR A 22 10.67 7.95 3.24
N GLU A 23 11.22 9.02 2.67
CA GLU A 23 10.42 10.22 2.37
C GLU A 23 9.35 9.93 1.29
N LYS A 24 8.20 10.58 1.41
CA LYS A 24 7.12 10.46 0.42
C LYS A 24 7.47 11.24 -0.85
N ALA A 25 8.17 10.56 -1.75
CA ALA A 25 8.54 11.11 -3.06
C ALA A 25 7.44 11.04 -4.13
N PHE A 26 6.26 10.45 -3.83
CA PHE A 26 5.24 10.21 -4.86
C PHE A 26 3.80 10.46 -4.39
N HIS A 27 3.05 11.27 -5.15
CA HIS A 27 1.66 11.63 -4.84
C HIS A 27 0.68 10.53 -5.29
N VAL A 28 0.50 9.51 -4.45
CA VAL A 28 -0.34 8.33 -4.73
C VAL A 28 -1.81 8.46 -4.31
N SER A 29 -2.18 9.49 -3.57
CA SER A 29 -3.54 9.63 -3.02
C SER A 29 -3.95 11.10 -2.94
N PRO A 30 -5.12 11.47 -3.45
CA PRO A 30 -5.64 12.84 -3.33
C PRO A 30 -6.08 13.18 -1.90
N PHE A 31 -5.98 12.26 -0.93
CA PHE A 31 -6.33 12.50 0.46
C PHE A 31 -5.11 12.68 1.38
N LEU A 32 -3.88 12.50 0.85
CA LEU A 32 -2.64 12.57 1.61
C LEU A 32 -1.69 13.57 0.96
N GLY A 33 -1.30 14.60 1.71
CA GLY A 33 -0.28 15.56 1.27
C GLY A 33 1.09 14.91 1.04
N MET A 34 1.99 15.67 0.43
CA MET A 34 3.39 15.25 0.17
C MET A 34 4.30 15.40 1.38
N ASP A 35 3.90 16.22 2.35
CA ASP A 35 4.52 16.47 3.65
C ASP A 35 4.31 15.30 4.62
N CYS A 36 4.71 14.10 4.20
CA CYS A 36 4.64 12.89 5.03
C CYS A 36 5.89 12.02 4.85
N THR A 37 6.24 11.27 5.89
CA THR A 37 7.27 10.23 5.84
C THR A 37 6.60 8.85 5.85
N TYR A 38 7.05 7.95 5.00
CA TYR A 38 6.63 6.55 5.02
C TYR A 38 7.44 5.75 6.03
N GLN A 39 6.73 5.02 6.89
CA GLN A 39 7.29 3.93 7.68
C GLN A 39 6.75 2.61 7.16
N TRP A 40 7.66 1.77 6.68
CA TRP A 40 7.39 0.44 6.19
C TRP A 40 7.67 -0.56 7.29
N LYS A 41 6.83 -1.57 7.43
CA LYS A 41 7.07 -2.73 8.29
C LYS A 41 6.81 -3.98 7.49
N ILE A 42 7.88 -4.73 7.20
CA ILE A 42 7.84 -5.85 6.24
C ILE A 42 8.44 -7.08 6.91
N SER A 43 7.67 -8.17 6.94
CA SER A 43 8.22 -9.47 7.35
C SER A 43 9.04 -10.09 6.22
N PRO A 44 10.11 -10.83 6.53
CA PRO A 44 10.83 -11.59 5.51
C PRO A 44 9.86 -12.55 4.83
N PRO A 45 9.97 -12.75 3.50
CA PRO A 45 9.06 -13.62 2.76
C PRO A 45 9.29 -15.08 3.15
N ASP A 46 8.30 -15.69 3.81
CA ASP A 46 8.27 -17.13 4.10
C ASP A 46 6.85 -17.71 3.88
N GLN A 47 6.29 -18.46 4.84
CA GLN A 47 4.90 -18.94 4.76
C GLN A 47 3.90 -17.79 4.88
N ASP A 48 4.22 -16.78 5.68
CA ASP A 48 3.43 -15.58 5.83
C ASP A 48 4.24 -14.36 5.43
N LEU A 49 3.60 -13.45 4.71
CA LEU A 49 4.16 -12.15 4.37
C LEU A 49 3.22 -11.06 4.88
N SER A 50 3.75 -10.17 5.69
CA SER A 50 3.08 -8.98 6.16
C SER A 50 3.84 -7.74 5.70
N LEU A 51 3.09 -6.81 5.13
CA LEU A 51 3.58 -5.51 4.65
C LEU A 51 2.66 -4.45 5.20
N TYR A 52 3.21 -3.52 5.96
CA TYR A 52 2.51 -2.34 6.43
C TYR A 52 3.22 -1.08 5.95
N ILE A 53 2.43 -0.09 5.56
CA ILE A 53 2.91 1.22 5.14
C ILE A 53 2.12 2.24 5.94
N SER A 54 2.82 3.00 6.78
CA SER A 54 2.27 4.04 7.62
C SER A 54 2.79 5.41 7.16
N ASN A 55 1.93 6.41 7.12
CA ASN A 55 2.26 7.79 6.77
C ASN A 55 2.25 8.62 8.05
N PHE A 56 3.37 9.25 8.35
CA PHE A 56 3.51 10.17 9.47
C PHE A 56 3.70 11.59 8.96
N ARG A 57 3.09 12.57 9.62
CA ARG A 57 3.33 14.01 9.43
C ARG A 57 3.62 14.59 10.80
N GLU A 58 4.77 15.25 10.98
CA GLU A 58 5.18 15.83 12.27
C GLU A 58 5.02 14.81 13.42
N ASP A 59 5.54 13.60 13.23
CA ASP A 59 5.44 12.45 14.15
C ASP A 59 4.00 11.95 14.47
N THR A 60 2.98 12.50 13.81
CA THR A 60 1.59 12.05 13.95
C THR A 60 1.23 11.04 12.87
N LEU A 61 0.72 9.87 13.26
CA LEU A 61 0.22 8.86 12.32
C LEU A 61 -1.07 9.36 11.64
N ILE A 62 -0.99 9.61 10.34
CA ILE A 62 -2.13 10.10 9.55
C ILE A 62 -2.89 8.94 8.88
N PHE A 63 -2.17 7.92 8.42
CA PHE A 63 -2.76 6.79 7.71
C PHE A 63 -1.88 5.55 7.79
N SER A 64 -2.50 4.37 7.85
CA SER A 64 -1.79 3.10 7.76
C SER A 64 -2.56 2.13 6.87
N ALA A 65 -1.84 1.46 5.98
CA ALA A 65 -2.35 0.37 5.15
C ALA A 65 -1.56 -0.90 5.44
N GLY A 66 -2.25 -2.03 5.51
CA GLY A 66 -1.66 -3.34 5.77
C GLY A 66 -2.08 -4.39 4.76
N LEU A 67 -1.13 -5.20 4.33
CA LEU A 67 -1.31 -6.37 3.49
C LEU A 67 -0.77 -7.59 4.25
N LYS A 68 -1.61 -8.62 4.38
CA LYS A 68 -1.22 -9.92 4.91
C LYS A 68 -1.47 -10.97 3.84
N LEU A 69 -0.46 -11.77 3.56
CA LEU A 69 -0.48 -12.83 2.58
C LEU A 69 -0.02 -14.12 3.26
N HIS A 70 -0.66 -15.20 2.88
CA HIS A 70 -0.26 -16.55 3.24
C HIS A 70 0.11 -17.30 1.98
N ARG A 71 1.26 -17.95 1.97
CA ARG A 71 1.79 -18.69 0.84
C ARG A 71 0.92 -19.92 0.59
N GLN A 72 0.57 -20.14 -0.67
CA GLN A 72 -0.09 -21.36 -1.10
C GLN A 72 0.76 -22.02 -2.17
N ALA A 73 0.90 -23.35 -2.10
CA ALA A 73 1.58 -24.11 -3.14
C ALA A 73 0.83 -23.94 -4.47
N ALA A 74 1.57 -23.71 -5.56
CA ALA A 74 1.03 -23.56 -6.91
C ALA A 74 0.63 -24.92 -7.52
N THR A 75 -0.30 -25.62 -6.87
CA THR A 75 -0.88 -26.87 -7.36
C THR A 75 -2.09 -26.59 -8.24
N SER A 76 -2.41 -27.49 -9.16
CA SER A 76 -3.59 -27.37 -10.03
C SER A 76 -4.89 -27.19 -9.22
N PHE A 77 -5.00 -27.84 -8.06
CA PHE A 77 -6.13 -27.67 -7.16
C PHE A 77 -6.23 -26.24 -6.60
N ASN A 78 -5.14 -25.69 -6.08
CA ASN A 78 -5.13 -24.33 -5.51
C ASN A 78 -5.39 -23.26 -6.59
N LEU A 79 -4.84 -23.44 -7.79
CA LEU A 79 -5.06 -22.54 -8.91
C LEU A 79 -6.53 -22.57 -9.39
N ASN A 80 -7.14 -23.74 -9.52
CA ASN A 80 -8.56 -23.85 -9.88
C ASN A 80 -9.47 -23.24 -8.80
N LYS A 81 -9.13 -23.44 -7.51
CA LYS A 81 -9.85 -22.83 -6.40
C LYS A 81 -9.80 -21.29 -6.46
N ILE A 82 -8.65 -20.72 -6.84
CA ILE A 82 -8.48 -19.29 -7.09
C ILE A 82 -9.42 -18.84 -8.21
N LEU A 83 -9.42 -19.53 -9.36
CA LEU A 83 -10.28 -19.16 -10.50
C LEU A 83 -11.77 -19.09 -10.14
N VAL A 84 -12.27 -20.04 -9.34
CA VAL A 84 -13.68 -20.05 -8.90
C VAL A 84 -13.96 -18.97 -7.85
N ARG A 85 -13.01 -18.67 -6.97
CA ARG A 85 -13.21 -17.72 -5.86
C ARG A 85 -13.05 -16.25 -6.27
N PHE A 86 -12.20 -15.97 -7.24
CA PHE A 86 -11.84 -14.60 -7.61
C PHE A 86 -13.03 -13.74 -8.09
N PRO A 87 -14.00 -14.25 -8.89
CA PRO A 87 -15.16 -13.46 -9.28
C PRO A 87 -15.93 -12.90 -8.07
N ALA A 88 -16.19 -13.72 -7.05
CA ALA A 88 -16.87 -13.29 -5.84
C ALA A 88 -16.03 -12.29 -5.02
N VAL A 89 -14.71 -12.48 -4.95
CA VAL A 89 -13.79 -11.54 -4.29
C VAL A 89 -13.79 -10.19 -5.00
N THR A 90 -13.73 -10.17 -6.33
CA THR A 90 -13.75 -8.93 -7.13
C THR A 90 -15.04 -8.15 -6.91
N ILE A 91 -16.21 -8.81 -7.00
CA ILE A 91 -17.50 -8.14 -6.78
C ILE A 91 -17.56 -7.54 -5.37
N LYS A 92 -17.16 -8.31 -4.34
CA LYS A 92 -17.11 -7.82 -2.96
C LYS A 92 -16.17 -6.63 -2.80
N THR A 93 -14.99 -6.67 -3.42
CA THR A 93 -14.01 -5.58 -3.37
C THR A 93 -14.57 -4.32 -3.99
N ILE A 94 -15.15 -4.42 -5.20
CA ILE A 94 -15.79 -3.29 -5.88
C ILE A 94 -16.89 -2.70 -5.01
N PHE A 95 -17.81 -3.52 -4.52
CA PHE A 95 -18.89 -3.07 -3.65
C PHE A 95 -18.37 -2.37 -2.39
N SER A 96 -17.35 -2.93 -1.75
CA SER A 96 -16.73 -2.35 -0.55
C SER A 96 -16.07 -1.00 -0.83
N ILE A 97 -15.41 -0.83 -1.98
CA ILE A 97 -14.83 0.45 -2.41
C ILE A 97 -15.92 1.51 -2.58
N TYR A 98 -17.00 1.18 -3.30
CA TYR A 98 -18.11 2.12 -3.51
C TYR A 98 -18.83 2.48 -2.21
N TRP A 99 -19.00 1.50 -1.32
CA TRP A 99 -19.58 1.75 0.00
C TRP A 99 -18.73 2.72 0.83
N GLN A 100 -17.41 2.54 0.84
CA GLN A 100 -16.50 3.46 1.52
C GLN A 100 -16.51 4.85 0.87
N ALA A 101 -16.54 4.93 -0.48
CA ALA A 101 -16.64 6.19 -1.19
C ALA A 101 -17.92 6.96 -0.83
N LEU A 102 -19.07 6.29 -0.78
CA LEU A 102 -20.34 6.88 -0.35
C LEU A 102 -20.28 7.39 1.10
N ARG A 103 -19.65 6.61 1.99
CA ARG A 103 -19.45 6.99 3.40
C ARG A 103 -18.51 8.18 3.57
N LEU A 104 -17.48 8.29 2.73
CA LEU A 104 -16.57 9.44 2.73
C LEU A 104 -17.27 10.70 2.17
N TRP A 105 -18.09 10.52 1.14
CA TRP A 105 -18.91 11.59 0.57
C TRP A 105 -19.88 12.16 1.60
N SER A 106 -20.60 11.30 2.34
CA SER A 106 -21.52 11.77 3.39
C SER A 106 -20.81 12.47 4.56
N LYS A 107 -19.51 12.25 4.74
CA LYS A 107 -18.67 12.92 5.75
C LYS A 107 -17.94 14.17 5.24
N GLY A 108 -18.09 14.54 3.96
CA GLY A 108 -17.46 15.73 3.40
C GLY A 108 -15.93 15.64 3.26
N ALA A 109 -15.42 14.50 2.78
CA ALA A 109 -13.98 14.32 2.57
C ALA A 109 -13.37 15.45 1.71
N ARG A 110 -12.27 16.03 2.20
CA ARG A 110 -11.49 17.07 1.49
C ARG A 110 -10.49 16.42 0.56
N PHE A 111 -10.38 16.95 -0.66
CA PHE A 111 -9.40 16.52 -1.66
C PHE A 111 -8.21 17.50 -1.64
N HIS A 112 -7.00 16.96 -1.68
CA HIS A 112 -5.75 17.68 -1.91
C HIS A 112 -5.44 17.60 -3.40
N ASP A 113 -5.33 18.77 -4.04
CA ASP A 113 -4.97 18.85 -5.45
C ASP A 113 -3.54 18.37 -5.69
N HIS A 114 -3.34 17.76 -6.86
CA HIS A 114 -2.03 17.26 -7.27
C HIS A 114 -1.05 18.45 -7.39
N PRO A 115 0.10 18.43 -6.70
CA PRO A 115 1.13 19.44 -6.95
C PRO A 115 1.59 19.32 -8.41
N GLN A 116 1.66 20.45 -9.12
CA GLN A 116 2.14 20.44 -10.51
C GLN A 116 3.54 19.80 -10.57
N PRO A 117 3.85 18.95 -11.56
CA PRO A 117 5.18 18.37 -11.68
C PRO A 117 6.19 19.50 -11.87
N SER A 118 7.05 19.74 -10.89
CA SER A 118 8.29 20.47 -11.12
C SER A 118 9.20 19.56 -11.92
N GLU A 119 9.39 19.87 -13.20
CA GLU A 119 10.51 19.36 -13.98
C GLU A 119 11.80 19.79 -13.27
N ASP A 120 12.46 18.86 -12.59
CA ASP A 120 13.88 19.03 -12.27
C ASP A 120 14.65 17.89 -12.95
N HIS A 121 15.08 18.20 -14.17
CA HIS A 121 16.20 17.55 -14.83
C HIS A 121 17.47 17.97 -14.10
N THR A 122 18.07 17.10 -13.27
CA THR A 122 19.53 17.11 -13.13
C THR A 122 20.07 15.73 -12.76
N LEU A 123 21.22 15.45 -13.37
CA LEU A 123 21.97 14.20 -13.46
C LEU A 123 22.54 13.71 -12.12
#